data_AF-A0A8T4W5A0-F1
#
_entry.id   AF-A0A8T4W5A0-F1
#
_cell.length_a   1.000
_cell.length_b   1.000
_cell.length_c   1.000
_cell.angle_alpha   90.00
_cell.angle_beta   90.00
_cell.angle_gamma   90.00
#
_symmetry.space_group_name_H-M   'P 1'
#
loop_
_entity.id
_entity.type
_entity.pdbx_description
1 polymer ?
#
loop_
_entity_poly.entity_id
_entity_poly.type
_entity_poly.pdbx_seq_one_letter_code
_entity_poly.pdbx_strand_id
1 'polypeptide(L)'
;ITIEHNFFSNNGLCLGFSNNNIIQANIISNCNQGINLGSSCENNVIYHNSLIDNNESAFDGGLNNWSNSSLEMGNYWSDYTGVDTDGDGIGDSPYNISGGTNQDMYPLMNPYGWEEDTNQSVFDRGFPIRHAVDGDWAGAQNIKSGIDVFSEVKLYLRKFGTPAFDLTVELRENGPDGMLLDSVTFLPGQVPGSWTWFTVDFIETPVENNTDYFIVCPPAPNGVTNSFGYEWGYAFGNQYDGGSFWFTRDGGSLWRDLPAMYEFSFRTYGYDL
;
A
#
# COMPACT_ATOMS: atom_id res chain seq x y z
N ILE A 1 14.65 5.04 -8.65
CA ILE A 1 14.65 3.91 -7.70
C ILE A 1 13.59 4.15 -6.63
N THR A 2 13.11 3.11 -5.97
CA THR A 2 12.23 3.25 -4.81
C THR A 2 13.02 2.89 -3.56
N ILE A 3 13.03 3.79 -2.58
CA ILE A 3 13.60 3.59 -1.25
C ILE A 3 12.43 3.55 -0.29
N GLU A 4 12.12 2.36 0.20
CA GLU A 4 10.94 2.12 1.02
C GLU A 4 11.18 1.07 2.09
N HIS A 5 10.42 1.15 3.19
CA HIS A 5 10.41 0.18 4.28
C HIS A 5 11.76 0.05 4.99
N ASN A 6 12.47 1.17 5.20
CA ASN A 6 13.74 1.18 5.91
C ASN A 6 13.64 1.92 7.24
N PHE A 7 14.43 1.45 8.21
CA PHE A 7 14.70 2.15 9.46
C PHE A 7 16.09 2.79 9.42
N PHE A 8 16.13 4.11 9.37
CA PHE A 8 17.37 4.89 9.45
C PHE A 8 17.50 5.48 10.86
N SER A 9 18.58 5.11 11.56
CA SER A 9 18.91 5.68 12.88
C SER A 9 20.38 6.04 12.98
N ASN A 10 20.68 7.11 13.70
CA ASN A 10 22.02 7.72 13.85
C ASN A 10 22.61 8.32 12.56
N ASN A 11 22.35 7.71 11.39
CA ASN A 11 22.70 8.22 10.07
C ASN A 11 21.43 8.27 9.22
N GLY A 12 21.08 9.45 8.71
CA GLY A 12 19.93 9.63 7.85
C GLY A 12 20.17 9.19 6.41
N LEU A 13 19.21 9.50 5.54
CA LEU A 13 19.27 9.25 4.11
C LEU A 13 19.87 10.47 3.38
N CYS A 14 21.02 10.29 2.75
CA CYS A 14 21.67 11.33 1.95
C CYS A 14 21.71 10.92 0.47
N LEU A 15 21.15 11.76 -0.41
CA LEU A 15 21.19 11.56 -1.85
C LEU A 15 21.89 12.72 -2.56
N GLY A 16 22.79 12.38 -3.48
CA GLY A 16 23.43 13.33 -4.39
C GLY A 16 23.28 12.86 -5.83
N PHE A 17 23.06 13.79 -6.76
CA PHE A 17 22.92 13.50 -8.20
C PHE A 17 21.88 12.39 -8.49
N SER A 18 20.77 12.39 -7.74
CA SER A 18 19.76 11.34 -7.77
C SER A 18 18.41 11.95 -8.11
N ASN A 19 17.85 11.58 -9.27
CA ASN A 19 16.63 12.14 -9.82
C ASN A 19 15.60 11.05 -10.08
N ASN A 20 14.31 11.42 -10.11
CA ASN A 20 13.20 10.51 -10.43
C ASN A 20 13.15 9.27 -9.51
N ASN A 21 13.28 9.50 -8.20
CA ASN A 21 13.16 8.46 -7.18
C ASN A 21 11.90 8.65 -6.35
N ILE A 22 11.42 7.55 -5.79
CA ILE A 22 10.36 7.55 -4.79
C ILE A 22 11.03 7.20 -3.47
N ILE A 23 10.90 8.10 -2.50
CA ILE A 23 11.34 7.87 -1.12
C ILE A 23 10.08 7.87 -0.31
N GLN A 24 9.58 6.67 -0.06
CA GLN A 24 8.39 6.52 0.74
C GLN A 24 8.67 5.59 1.87
N ALA A 25 7.80 5.54 2.84
CA ALA A 25 7.81 4.38 3.70
C ALA A 25 9.00 4.15 4.61
N ASN A 26 9.72 5.19 4.98
CA ASN A 26 10.87 5.03 5.85
C ASN A 26 10.59 5.65 7.21
N ILE A 27 11.14 5.04 8.25
CA ILE A 27 11.23 5.63 9.58
C ILE A 27 12.66 6.16 9.70
N ILE A 28 12.80 7.49 9.73
CA ILE A 28 14.07 8.19 9.91
C ILE A 28 14.05 8.85 11.28
N SER A 29 14.82 8.31 12.22
CA SER A 29 14.79 8.79 13.60
C SER A 29 16.16 9.02 14.21
N ASN A 30 16.24 9.95 15.16
CA ASN A 30 17.45 10.21 15.95
C ASN A 30 18.70 10.46 15.08
N CYS A 31 18.53 11.16 13.95
CA CYS A 31 19.62 11.51 13.04
C CYS A 31 20.00 12.99 13.19
N ASN A 32 21.28 13.33 12.95
CA ASN A 32 21.68 14.74 12.87
C ASN A 32 21.08 15.46 11.66
N GLN A 33 20.96 14.76 10.54
CA GLN A 33 20.18 15.15 9.36
C GLN A 33 19.34 13.93 8.95
N GLY A 34 18.02 14.09 8.83
CA GLY A 34 17.10 13.00 8.50
C GLY A 34 17.17 12.63 7.02
N ILE A 35 16.56 13.41 6.15
CA ILE A 35 16.68 13.25 4.69
C ILE A 35 17.40 14.48 4.11
N ASN A 36 18.54 14.26 3.44
CA ASN A 36 19.32 15.31 2.80
C ASN A 36 19.38 15.07 1.27
N LEU A 37 18.75 15.97 0.52
CA LEU A 37 18.77 16.01 -0.94
C LEU A 37 19.68 17.16 -1.41
N GLY A 38 20.76 16.80 -2.10
CA GLY A 38 21.69 17.77 -2.65
C GLY A 38 21.07 18.62 -3.77
N SER A 39 21.70 19.75 -4.11
CA SER A 39 21.16 20.73 -5.07
C SER A 39 21.03 20.25 -6.52
N SER A 40 21.46 19.03 -6.83
CA SER A 40 21.31 18.39 -8.14
C SER A 40 20.30 17.24 -8.13
N CYS A 41 19.52 17.11 -7.04
CA CYS A 41 18.42 16.16 -6.93
C CYS A 41 17.13 16.82 -7.38
N GLU A 42 16.48 16.23 -8.38
CA GLU A 42 15.28 16.75 -9.01
C GLU A 42 14.24 15.66 -9.24
N ASN A 43 12.96 16.04 -9.21
CA ASN A 43 11.82 15.18 -9.53
C ASN A 43 11.76 13.91 -8.66
N ASN A 44 12.25 13.97 -7.43
CA ASN A 44 11.99 12.93 -6.45
C ASN A 44 10.61 13.19 -5.81
N VAL A 45 9.91 12.12 -5.42
CA VAL A 45 8.63 12.18 -4.70
C VAL A 45 8.84 11.53 -3.34
N ILE A 46 8.62 12.31 -2.27
CA ILE A 46 8.91 11.94 -0.89
C ILE A 46 7.62 12.03 -0.07
N TYR A 47 7.07 10.90 0.36
CA TYR A 47 5.79 10.84 1.09
C TYR A 47 5.73 9.59 1.97
N HIS A 48 4.83 9.55 2.96
CA HIS A 48 4.67 8.44 3.91
C HIS A 48 5.96 8.06 4.66
N ASN A 49 6.86 9.02 4.89
CA ASN A 49 8.00 8.82 5.78
C ASN A 49 7.69 9.39 7.16
N SER A 50 8.25 8.77 8.19
CA SER A 50 8.22 9.29 9.56
C SER A 50 9.57 9.88 9.94
N LEU A 51 9.64 11.20 10.06
CA LEU A 51 10.84 11.93 10.49
C LEU A 51 10.72 12.29 11.97
N ILE A 52 11.38 11.52 12.82
CA ILE A 52 11.19 11.52 14.28
C ILE A 52 12.46 11.94 15.02
N ASP A 53 12.39 12.98 15.85
CA ASP A 53 13.48 13.39 16.75
C ASP A 53 14.83 13.56 16.04
N ASN A 54 14.80 14.10 14.81
CA ASN A 54 15.99 14.47 14.07
C ASN A 54 16.39 15.92 14.40
N ASN A 55 17.69 16.22 14.45
CA ASN A 55 18.14 17.60 14.69
C ASN A 55 17.82 18.53 13.51
N GLU A 56 17.90 18.01 12.29
CA GLU A 56 17.34 18.62 11.08
C GLU A 56 16.57 17.51 10.34
N SER A 57 15.23 17.55 10.37
CA SER A 57 14.39 16.51 9.77
C SER A 57 14.66 16.36 8.28
N ALA A 58 14.69 17.46 7.53
CA ALA A 58 14.96 17.44 6.11
C ALA A 58 15.75 18.66 5.63
N PHE A 59 16.62 18.42 4.65
CA PHE A 59 17.27 19.44 3.84
C PHE A 59 17.07 19.11 2.37
N ASP A 60 16.62 20.08 1.59
CA ASP A 60 16.43 19.97 0.15
C ASP A 60 16.99 21.20 -0.56
N GLY A 61 18.13 21.02 -1.22
CA GLY A 61 18.72 22.05 -2.06
C GLY A 61 18.24 22.05 -3.52
N GLY A 62 17.35 21.12 -3.89
CA GLY A 62 16.92 20.85 -5.26
C GLY A 62 15.45 21.16 -5.53
N LEU A 63 14.89 20.50 -6.55
CA LEU A 63 13.49 20.65 -6.97
C LEU A 63 12.76 19.32 -6.84
N ASN A 64 12.25 19.02 -5.65
CA ASN A 64 11.60 17.76 -5.31
C ASN A 64 10.21 18.00 -4.71
N ASN A 65 9.38 16.96 -4.74
CA ASN A 65 8.03 16.99 -4.19
C ASN A 65 8.02 16.24 -2.86
N TRP A 66 7.68 16.92 -1.78
CA TRP A 66 7.62 16.35 -0.43
C TRP A 66 6.22 15.84 -0.06
N SER A 67 5.42 15.53 -1.07
CA SER A 67 4.16 14.85 -0.93
C SER A 67 3.76 14.18 -2.25
N ASN A 68 2.79 13.28 -2.20
CA ASN A 68 2.17 12.69 -3.39
C ASN A 68 0.85 13.42 -3.69
N SER A 69 0.84 14.24 -4.73
CA SER A 69 -0.33 15.04 -5.11
C SER A 69 -1.56 14.23 -5.52
N SER A 70 -1.39 12.98 -5.93
CA SER A 70 -2.51 12.12 -6.33
C SER A 70 -3.19 11.46 -5.14
N LEU A 71 -2.43 11.24 -4.05
CA LEU A 71 -2.94 10.69 -2.79
C LEU A 71 -3.36 11.79 -1.82
N GLU A 72 -2.93 13.04 -2.06
CA GLU A 72 -3.08 14.15 -1.11
C GLU A 72 -2.45 13.83 0.26
N MET A 73 -1.32 13.09 0.24
CA MET A 73 -0.62 12.66 1.46
C MET A 73 0.86 13.00 1.41
N GLY A 74 1.41 13.41 2.56
CA GLY A 74 2.79 13.84 2.75
C GLY A 74 3.53 12.95 3.72
N ASN A 75 4.34 13.53 4.58
CA ASN A 75 5.18 12.84 5.56
C ASN A 75 4.78 13.23 6.98
N TYR A 76 5.13 12.39 7.95
CA TYR A 76 5.05 12.74 9.35
C TYR A 76 6.33 13.43 9.81
N TRP A 77 6.15 14.49 10.60
CA TRP A 77 7.22 15.33 11.13
C TRP A 77 7.02 15.49 12.63
N SER A 78 7.92 14.95 13.46
CA SER A 78 7.76 15.02 14.92
C SER A 78 7.77 16.45 15.47
N ASP A 79 8.32 17.41 14.72
CA ASP A 79 8.37 18.83 15.06
C ASP A 79 7.27 19.66 14.38
N TYR A 80 6.34 19.02 13.64
CA TYR A 80 5.18 19.73 13.09
C TYR A 80 4.19 20.10 14.19
N THR A 81 3.88 21.40 14.24
CA THR A 81 2.98 21.99 15.24
C THR A 81 1.71 22.55 14.61
N GLY A 82 1.37 22.12 13.39
CA GLY A 82 0.12 22.50 12.76
C GLY A 82 -1.10 21.90 13.46
N VAL A 83 -2.27 22.27 12.98
CA VAL A 83 -3.54 21.75 13.46
C VAL A 83 -4.23 21.00 12.32
N ASP A 84 -5.05 20.04 12.68
CA ASP A 84 -5.97 19.33 11.80
C ASP A 84 -7.37 19.66 12.32
N THR A 85 -8.09 20.54 11.60
CA THR A 85 -9.38 21.06 12.08
C THR A 85 -10.58 20.28 11.58
N ASP A 86 -10.45 19.53 10.48
CA ASP A 86 -11.51 18.69 9.92
C ASP A 86 -11.38 17.21 10.32
N GLY A 87 -10.26 16.82 10.93
CA GLY A 87 -10.02 15.51 11.52
C GLY A 87 -9.70 14.44 10.48
N ASP A 88 -9.13 14.83 9.34
CA ASP A 88 -8.79 13.91 8.25
C ASP A 88 -7.41 13.24 8.42
N GLY A 89 -6.67 13.60 9.47
CA GLY A 89 -5.33 13.07 9.75
C GLY A 89 -4.20 13.83 9.03
N ILE A 90 -4.53 14.90 8.30
CA ILE A 90 -3.60 15.77 7.58
C ILE A 90 -3.60 17.16 8.21
N GLY A 91 -2.41 17.76 8.32
CA GLY A 91 -2.27 19.10 8.85
C GLY A 91 -2.73 20.18 7.88
N ASP A 92 -3.51 21.14 8.39
CA ASP A 92 -4.09 22.26 7.62
C ASP A 92 -3.06 23.23 7.00
N SER A 93 -1.80 23.15 7.44
CA SER A 93 -0.72 24.05 7.02
C SER A 93 0.49 23.28 6.49
N PRO A 94 1.09 23.67 5.37
CA PRO A 94 2.27 23.00 4.84
C PRO A 94 3.48 23.01 5.80
N TYR A 95 4.29 21.96 5.76
CA TYR A 95 5.59 21.90 6.44
C TYR A 95 6.69 22.39 5.50
N ASN A 96 7.50 23.36 5.94
CA ASN A 96 8.58 23.94 5.13
C ASN A 96 9.85 23.10 5.18
N ILE A 97 10.47 22.84 4.02
CA ILE A 97 11.73 22.11 3.95
C ILE A 97 12.91 23.08 3.89
N SER A 98 13.89 22.90 4.79
CA SER A 98 15.12 23.69 4.80
C SER A 98 15.93 23.51 3.51
N GLY A 99 16.67 24.54 3.09
CA GLY A 99 17.54 24.47 1.90
C GLY A 99 16.95 25.07 0.62
N GLY A 100 15.64 25.38 0.59
CA GLY A 100 14.97 25.96 -0.57
C GLY A 100 13.59 26.51 -0.24
N THR A 101 12.66 26.40 -1.21
CA THR A 101 11.25 26.80 -1.06
C THR A 101 10.29 25.62 -1.13
N ASN A 102 10.81 24.38 -1.10
CA ASN A 102 9.98 23.19 -1.17
C ASN A 102 9.23 23.00 0.15
N GLN A 103 8.03 22.44 0.04
CA GLN A 103 7.12 22.23 1.15
C GLN A 103 6.48 20.87 1.01
N ASP A 104 6.21 20.24 2.15
CA ASP A 104 5.25 19.16 2.25
C ASP A 104 3.86 19.79 2.41
N MET A 105 3.01 19.62 1.41
CA MET A 105 1.68 20.23 1.37
C MET A 105 0.64 19.47 2.19
N TYR A 106 0.93 18.23 2.59
CA TYR A 106 0.00 17.35 3.29
C TYR A 106 0.68 16.67 4.49
N PRO A 107 1.19 17.43 5.49
CA PRO A 107 1.88 16.82 6.62
C PRO A 107 0.96 15.88 7.38
N LEU A 108 1.40 14.68 7.67
CA LEU A 108 0.61 13.69 8.41
C LEU A 108 0.60 14.04 9.90
N MET A 109 -0.56 13.91 10.53
CA MET A 109 -0.72 14.15 11.98
C MET A 109 -0.21 13.01 12.84
N ASN A 110 -0.11 11.81 12.28
CA ASN A 110 0.38 10.61 12.95
C ASN A 110 1.59 10.02 12.23
N PRO A 111 2.52 9.35 12.94
CA PRO A 111 3.62 8.64 12.31
C PRO A 111 3.12 7.65 11.27
N TYR A 112 3.65 7.77 10.05
CA TYR A 112 3.52 6.73 9.07
C TYR A 112 4.50 5.59 9.40
N GLY A 113 3.98 4.54 10.02
CA GLY A 113 4.70 3.32 10.32
C GLY A 113 4.54 2.24 9.23
N TRP A 114 5.40 1.24 9.31
CA TRP A 114 5.31 0.01 8.51
C TRP A 114 5.45 -1.15 9.45
N GLU A 115 4.49 -1.28 10.33
CA GLU A 115 4.33 -2.48 11.12
C GLU A 115 3.78 -3.54 10.17
N GLU A 116 4.63 -4.50 9.86
CA GLU A 116 4.21 -5.71 9.17
C GLU A 116 3.26 -6.46 10.11
N ASP A 117 1.98 -6.41 9.79
CA ASP A 117 0.93 -7.07 10.56
C ASP A 117 0.86 -8.55 10.18
N THR A 118 0.78 -8.84 8.88
CA THR A 118 0.76 -10.21 8.36
C THR A 118 1.81 -10.38 7.27
N ASN A 119 2.56 -11.49 7.34
CA ASN A 119 3.56 -11.87 6.33
C ASN A 119 3.34 -13.29 5.79
N GLN A 120 2.48 -13.41 4.78
CA GLN A 120 2.32 -14.67 4.06
C GLN A 120 3.21 -14.73 2.82
N SER A 121 4.41 -15.29 2.96
CA SER A 121 5.41 -15.32 1.89
C SER A 121 5.48 -16.62 1.08
N VAL A 122 4.70 -17.63 1.42
CA VAL A 122 4.66 -18.91 0.71
C VAL A 122 3.71 -18.83 -0.48
N PHE A 123 4.09 -19.44 -1.59
CA PHE A 123 3.30 -19.52 -2.82
C PHE A 123 3.58 -20.85 -3.52
N ASP A 124 2.52 -21.47 -4.04
CA ASP A 124 2.60 -22.70 -4.84
C ASP A 124 2.03 -22.52 -6.25
N ARG A 125 0.93 -21.76 -6.40
CA ARG A 125 0.18 -21.64 -7.67
C ARG A 125 -0.55 -20.30 -7.79
N GLY A 126 -0.87 -19.92 -9.02
CA GLY A 126 -1.73 -18.77 -9.31
C GLY A 126 -3.21 -19.13 -9.30
N PHE A 127 -4.01 -18.29 -8.65
CA PHE A 127 -5.46 -18.31 -8.73
C PHE A 127 -5.93 -17.24 -9.71
N PRO A 128 -6.77 -17.58 -10.69
CA PRO A 128 -7.16 -16.63 -11.74
C PRO A 128 -8.18 -15.61 -11.23
N ILE A 129 -7.96 -14.35 -11.59
CA ILE A 129 -8.93 -13.25 -11.51
C ILE A 129 -9.25 -12.85 -12.96
N ARG A 130 -10.40 -13.33 -13.49
CA ARG A 130 -10.73 -13.22 -14.92
C ARG A 130 -12.18 -13.59 -15.23
N HIS A 131 -12.66 -13.14 -16.39
CA HIS A 131 -13.76 -13.77 -17.09
C HIS A 131 -13.31 -15.06 -17.79
N ALA A 132 -14.19 -16.05 -17.89
CA ALA A 132 -13.93 -17.28 -18.61
C ALA A 132 -15.21 -18.03 -18.99
N VAL A 133 -15.07 -18.99 -19.91
CA VAL A 133 -16.16 -19.92 -20.27
C VAL A 133 -16.63 -20.74 -19.06
N ASP A 134 -15.73 -21.01 -18.12
CA ASP A 134 -16.01 -21.76 -16.89
C ASP A 134 -16.43 -20.87 -15.69
N GLY A 135 -16.59 -19.57 -15.89
CA GLY A 135 -17.11 -18.63 -14.90
C GLY A 135 -16.36 -17.31 -14.81
N ASP A 136 -16.88 -16.41 -13.98
CA ASP A 136 -16.25 -15.14 -13.61
C ASP A 136 -15.55 -15.31 -12.27
N TRP A 137 -14.24 -15.50 -12.34
CA TRP A 137 -13.38 -15.84 -11.22
C TRP A 137 -12.86 -14.60 -10.51
N ALA A 138 -12.99 -14.60 -9.18
CA ALA A 138 -12.47 -13.57 -8.30
C ALA A 138 -12.02 -14.19 -6.98
N GLY A 139 -11.11 -13.50 -6.29
CA GLY A 139 -10.43 -14.01 -5.10
C GLY A 139 -10.48 -12.97 -3.99
N ALA A 140 -10.62 -13.45 -2.76
CA ALA A 140 -10.57 -12.63 -1.58
C ALA A 140 -9.86 -13.36 -0.45
N GLN A 141 -9.24 -12.59 0.44
CA GLN A 141 -8.56 -13.08 1.62
C GLN A 141 -9.11 -12.31 2.81
N ASN A 142 -9.68 -13.00 3.80
CA ASN A 142 -9.98 -12.33 5.06
C ASN A 142 -8.73 -12.26 5.93
N ILE A 143 -8.61 -11.14 6.63
CA ILE A 143 -7.51 -10.80 7.53
C ILE A 143 -8.09 -10.31 8.86
N LYS A 144 -7.35 -10.59 9.93
CA LYS A 144 -7.54 -10.00 11.25
C LYS A 144 -6.45 -8.97 11.45
N SER A 145 -6.84 -7.77 11.85
CA SER A 145 -5.88 -6.71 12.13
C SER A 145 -5.22 -6.94 13.49
N GLY A 146 -3.90 -7.05 13.50
CA GLY A 146 -3.06 -6.86 14.68
C GLY A 146 -2.62 -5.41 14.89
N ILE A 147 -2.95 -4.52 13.96
CA ILE A 147 -2.62 -3.09 13.96
C ILE A 147 -3.88 -2.22 14.12
N ASP A 148 -3.72 -0.96 14.53
CA ASP A 148 -4.84 0.00 14.67
C ASP A 148 -5.19 0.74 13.36
N VAL A 149 -4.25 0.87 12.43
CA VAL A 149 -4.46 1.51 11.12
C VAL A 149 -3.88 0.64 10.01
N PHE A 150 -4.67 0.36 8.99
CA PHE A 150 -4.27 -0.34 7.77
C PHE A 150 -3.94 0.65 6.66
N SER A 151 -2.81 0.48 5.96
CA SER A 151 -2.40 1.42 4.91
C SER A 151 -1.85 0.78 3.65
N GLU A 152 -1.39 -0.47 3.69
CA GLU A 152 -0.79 -1.12 2.53
C GLU A 152 -1.07 -2.62 2.49
N VAL A 153 -1.25 -3.15 1.28
CA VAL A 153 -1.13 -4.58 1.02
C VAL A 153 -0.15 -4.86 -0.12
N LYS A 154 0.70 -5.87 0.05
CA LYS A 154 1.49 -6.45 -1.05
C LYS A 154 0.90 -7.79 -1.45
N LEU A 155 0.48 -7.92 -2.70
CA LEU A 155 -0.04 -9.16 -3.27
C LEU A 155 1.03 -9.85 -4.09
N TYR A 156 1.26 -11.15 -3.92
CA TYR A 156 2.08 -11.87 -4.89
C TYR A 156 1.27 -12.09 -6.16
N LEU A 157 1.48 -11.26 -7.17
CA LEU A 157 0.57 -11.10 -8.29
C LEU A 157 1.31 -10.98 -9.63
N ARG A 158 0.63 -11.37 -10.71
CA ARG A 158 1.01 -11.04 -12.09
C ARG A 158 -0.22 -10.89 -12.97
N LYS A 159 -0.06 -10.26 -14.13
CA LYS A 159 -1.00 -10.42 -15.25
C LYS A 159 -0.61 -11.58 -16.17
N PHE A 160 -1.56 -12.09 -16.92
CA PHE A 160 -1.31 -13.04 -18.01
C PHE A 160 -2.11 -12.67 -19.27
N GLY A 161 -1.47 -12.78 -20.43
CA GLY A 161 -2.02 -12.34 -21.70
C GLY A 161 -2.23 -10.82 -21.76
N THR A 162 -3.33 -10.40 -22.37
CA THR A 162 -3.71 -8.98 -22.53
C THR A 162 -5.08 -8.75 -21.88
N PRO A 163 -5.13 -8.47 -20.56
CA PRO A 163 -6.39 -8.20 -19.87
C PRO A 163 -7.19 -7.10 -20.57
N ALA A 164 -8.51 -7.31 -20.69
CA ALA A 164 -9.44 -6.31 -21.23
C ALA A 164 -10.12 -5.46 -20.14
N PHE A 165 -9.61 -5.52 -18.91
CA PHE A 165 -10.11 -4.79 -17.75
C PHE A 165 -8.95 -4.44 -16.82
N ASP A 166 -9.13 -3.36 -16.07
CA ASP A 166 -8.19 -2.89 -15.07
C ASP A 166 -8.19 -3.82 -13.85
N LEU A 167 -7.04 -3.95 -13.18
CA LEU A 167 -6.98 -4.65 -11.89
C LEU A 167 -7.52 -3.71 -10.82
N THR A 168 -8.55 -4.13 -10.10
CA THR A 168 -9.01 -3.46 -8.88
C THR A 168 -8.62 -4.30 -7.68
N VAL A 169 -8.23 -3.65 -6.58
CA VAL A 169 -8.00 -4.27 -5.28
C VAL A 169 -8.79 -3.46 -4.26
N GLU A 170 -9.63 -4.13 -3.49
CA GLU A 170 -10.55 -3.51 -2.55
C GLU A 170 -10.22 -3.94 -1.13
N LEU A 171 -10.30 -3.00 -0.18
CA LEU A 171 -10.36 -3.26 1.24
C LEU A 171 -11.82 -3.22 1.67
N ARG A 172 -12.32 -4.31 2.25
CA ARG A 172 -13.72 -4.45 2.69
C ARG A 172 -13.82 -4.89 4.13
N GLU A 173 -14.96 -4.59 4.75
CA GLU A 173 -15.33 -5.03 6.10
C GLU A 173 -16.49 -6.02 6.08
N ASN A 174 -16.41 -7.06 6.92
CA ASN A 174 -17.47 -8.05 7.17
C ASN A 174 -17.90 -8.89 5.95
N GLY A 175 -17.04 -9.04 4.94
CA GLY A 175 -17.26 -9.96 3.83
C GLY A 175 -16.56 -9.52 2.54
N PRO A 176 -16.36 -10.43 1.58
CA PRO A 176 -15.84 -10.09 0.26
C PRO A 176 -16.82 -9.26 -0.58
N ASP A 177 -18.10 -9.26 -0.20
CA ASP A 177 -19.18 -8.41 -0.71
C ASP A 177 -19.70 -7.42 0.37
N GLY A 178 -18.93 -7.25 1.45
CA GLY A 178 -19.25 -6.38 2.57
C GLY A 178 -19.01 -4.88 2.29
N MET A 179 -18.94 -4.08 3.35
CA MET A 179 -18.75 -2.63 3.25
C MET A 179 -17.42 -2.32 2.58
N LEU A 180 -17.43 -1.49 1.54
CA LEU A 180 -16.21 -1.02 0.89
C LEU A 180 -15.58 0.08 1.75
N LEU A 181 -14.35 -0.14 2.21
CA LEU A 181 -13.57 0.84 2.94
C LEU A 181 -12.71 1.66 1.99
N ASP A 182 -12.01 0.98 1.07
CA ASP A 182 -11.21 1.63 0.03
C ASP A 182 -11.04 0.73 -1.20
N SER A 183 -10.68 1.31 -2.34
CA SER A 183 -10.49 0.63 -3.61
C SER A 183 -9.45 1.33 -4.49
N VAL A 184 -8.44 0.58 -4.91
CA VAL A 184 -7.36 1.06 -5.79
C VAL A 184 -7.44 0.34 -7.13
N THR A 185 -7.28 1.07 -8.24
CA THR A 185 -7.39 0.51 -9.60
C THR A 185 -6.15 0.80 -10.43
N PHE A 186 -5.70 -0.21 -11.19
CA PHE A 186 -4.49 -0.19 -12.00
C PHE A 186 -4.79 -0.63 -13.44
N LEU A 187 -4.32 0.16 -14.40
CA LEU A 187 -4.36 -0.21 -15.82
C LEU A 187 -3.54 -1.49 -16.06
N PRO A 188 -3.88 -2.33 -17.06
CA PRO A 188 -3.13 -3.54 -17.37
C PRO A 188 -1.63 -3.29 -17.64
N GLY A 189 -1.28 -2.08 -18.11
CA GLY A 189 0.11 -1.68 -18.34
C GLY A 189 0.95 -1.52 -17.07
N GLN A 190 0.32 -1.25 -15.93
CA GLN A 190 0.98 -1.04 -14.63
C GLN A 190 1.25 -2.37 -13.91
N VAL A 191 0.52 -3.43 -14.25
CA VAL A 191 0.68 -4.76 -13.64
C VAL A 191 1.74 -5.58 -14.38
N PRO A 192 2.77 -6.11 -13.69
CA PRO A 192 3.82 -6.92 -14.32
C PRO A 192 3.33 -8.27 -14.85
N GLY A 193 3.91 -8.72 -15.98
CA GLY A 193 3.65 -10.07 -16.53
C GLY A 193 4.42 -11.20 -15.84
N SER A 194 5.42 -10.86 -15.02
CA SER A 194 6.15 -11.77 -14.14
C SER A 194 5.60 -11.67 -12.73
N TRP A 195 5.67 -12.75 -11.96
CA TRP A 195 5.33 -12.74 -10.54
C TRP A 195 6.18 -11.71 -9.78
N THR A 196 5.51 -10.88 -8.97
CA THR A 196 6.14 -9.92 -8.07
C THR A 196 5.29 -9.75 -6.82
N TRP A 197 5.89 -9.22 -5.75
CA TRP A 197 5.13 -8.54 -4.71
C TRP A 197 4.66 -7.21 -5.31
N PHE A 198 3.36 -7.11 -5.57
CA PHE A 198 2.70 -5.94 -6.15
C PHE A 198 2.08 -5.13 -5.01
N THR A 199 2.57 -3.90 -4.85
CA THR A 199 2.14 -2.99 -3.79
C THR A 199 0.83 -2.31 -4.16
N VAL A 200 -0.07 -2.22 -3.18
CA VAL A 200 -1.32 -1.48 -3.23
C VAL A 200 -1.38 -0.61 -1.97
N ASP A 201 -1.23 0.70 -2.17
CA ASP A 201 -1.37 1.72 -1.13
C ASP A 201 -2.86 2.05 -0.99
N PHE A 202 -3.43 1.76 0.18
CA PHE A 202 -4.77 2.21 0.54
C PHE A 202 -4.67 3.53 1.32
N ILE A 203 -5.80 4.23 1.43
CA ILE A 203 -5.93 5.30 2.43
C ILE A 203 -5.72 4.72 3.83
N GLU A 204 -5.14 5.51 4.72
CA GLU A 204 -5.00 5.15 6.13
C GLU A 204 -6.39 4.87 6.73
N THR A 205 -6.66 3.59 6.95
CA THR A 205 -7.98 3.11 7.36
C THR A 205 -7.90 2.62 8.79
N PRO A 206 -8.54 3.30 9.77
CA PRO A 206 -8.65 2.78 11.12
C PRO A 206 -9.33 1.40 11.10
N VAL A 207 -8.72 0.44 11.79
CA VAL A 207 -9.19 -0.94 11.84
C VAL A 207 -9.26 -1.42 13.28
N GLU A 208 -10.27 -2.25 13.57
CA GLU A 208 -10.54 -2.74 14.91
C GLU A 208 -10.08 -4.18 15.07
N ASN A 209 -9.43 -4.46 16.20
CA ASN A 209 -9.08 -5.80 16.58
C ASN A 209 -10.34 -6.68 16.73
N ASN A 210 -10.33 -7.86 16.10
CA ASN A 210 -11.43 -8.84 15.96
C ASN A 210 -12.46 -8.60 14.84
N THR A 211 -12.41 -7.48 14.12
CA THR A 211 -13.22 -7.28 12.90
C THR A 211 -12.64 -8.09 11.74
N ASP A 212 -13.51 -8.64 10.87
CA ASP A 212 -13.06 -9.32 9.65
C ASP A 212 -12.93 -8.30 8.52
N TYR A 213 -11.68 -8.04 8.12
CA TYR A 213 -11.37 -7.26 6.94
C TYR A 213 -11.05 -8.19 5.78
N PHE A 214 -11.28 -7.74 4.56
CA PHE A 214 -11.09 -8.52 3.34
C PHE A 214 -10.29 -7.73 2.33
N ILE A 215 -9.24 -8.35 1.80
CA ILE A 215 -8.58 -7.91 0.59
C ILE A 215 -9.22 -8.65 -0.58
N VAL A 216 -9.83 -7.91 -1.50
CA VAL A 216 -10.63 -8.48 -2.60
C VAL A 216 -10.05 -8.04 -3.94
N CYS A 217 -9.75 -9.01 -4.80
CA CYS A 217 -9.62 -8.78 -6.23
C CYS A 217 -10.96 -9.17 -6.88
N PRO A 218 -11.85 -8.20 -7.20
CA PRO A 218 -13.21 -8.48 -7.63
C PRO A 218 -13.26 -9.12 -9.03
N PRO A 219 -14.42 -9.67 -9.43
CA PRO A 219 -14.60 -10.25 -10.76
C PRO A 219 -14.35 -9.24 -11.87
N ALA A 220 -14.03 -9.75 -13.06
CA ALA A 220 -13.96 -8.91 -14.25
C ALA A 220 -15.30 -8.17 -14.48
N PRO A 221 -15.28 -6.89 -14.89
CA PRO A 221 -16.50 -6.15 -15.16
C PRO A 221 -17.37 -6.78 -16.24
N ASN A 222 -18.67 -6.49 -16.20
CA ASN A 222 -19.63 -6.92 -17.21
C ASN A 222 -19.17 -6.51 -18.63
N GLY A 223 -19.20 -7.47 -19.56
CA GLY A 223 -18.84 -7.25 -20.97
C GLY A 223 -17.40 -7.63 -21.33
N VAL A 224 -16.57 -8.04 -20.36
CA VAL A 224 -15.30 -8.71 -20.66
C VAL A 224 -15.61 -10.08 -21.27
N THR A 225 -14.96 -10.39 -22.40
CA THR A 225 -15.24 -11.61 -23.18
C THR A 225 -14.02 -12.48 -23.45
N ASN A 226 -12.81 -11.99 -23.13
CA ASN A 226 -11.59 -12.76 -23.23
C ASN A 226 -11.24 -13.41 -21.89
N SER A 227 -10.35 -14.40 -21.93
CA SER A 227 -9.93 -15.15 -20.76
C SER A 227 -8.68 -14.60 -20.07
N PHE A 228 -8.16 -13.44 -20.52
CA PHE A 228 -6.94 -12.85 -19.98
C PHE A 228 -7.26 -11.96 -18.78
N GLY A 229 -6.38 -11.94 -17.79
CA GLY A 229 -6.62 -11.25 -16.54
C GLY A 229 -5.39 -11.30 -15.66
N TYR A 230 -5.61 -11.55 -14.38
CA TYR A 230 -4.59 -11.54 -13.36
C TYR A 230 -4.54 -12.89 -12.63
N GLU A 231 -3.41 -13.19 -12.02
CA GLU A 231 -3.27 -14.30 -11.10
C GLU A 231 -2.75 -13.79 -9.78
N TRP A 232 -3.49 -14.09 -8.71
CA TRP A 232 -3.04 -13.88 -7.35
C TRP A 232 -2.50 -15.21 -6.82
N GLY A 233 -1.28 -15.19 -6.32
CA GLY A 233 -0.64 -16.36 -5.77
C GLY A 233 -1.32 -16.87 -4.51
N TYR A 234 -1.35 -18.20 -4.37
CA TYR A 234 -1.78 -18.89 -3.17
C TYR A 234 -0.86 -20.07 -2.86
N ALA A 235 -0.90 -20.52 -1.62
CA ALA A 235 -0.17 -21.67 -1.11
C ALA A 235 -1.12 -22.78 -0.64
N PHE A 236 -0.62 -24.02 -0.59
CA PHE A 236 -1.33 -25.17 -0.04
C PHE A 236 -1.27 -25.18 1.49
N GLY A 237 -2.35 -25.66 2.11
CA GLY A 237 -2.48 -25.78 3.56
C GLY A 237 -2.76 -24.45 4.25
N ASN A 238 -2.86 -24.50 5.57
CA ASN A 238 -3.03 -23.29 6.38
C ASN A 238 -1.69 -22.58 6.52
N GLN A 239 -1.56 -21.41 5.90
CA GLN A 239 -0.36 -20.59 6.02
C GLN A 239 -0.60 -19.34 6.89
N TYR A 240 -1.85 -18.98 7.17
CA TYR A 240 -2.25 -17.85 8.01
C TYR A 240 -3.48 -18.22 8.84
N ASP A 241 -3.31 -18.30 10.16
CA ASP A 241 -4.36 -18.77 11.07
C ASP A 241 -5.50 -17.74 11.29
N GLY A 242 -5.30 -16.48 10.87
CA GLY A 242 -6.28 -15.41 11.04
C GLY A 242 -7.35 -15.35 9.95
N GLY A 243 -7.26 -16.21 8.93
CA GLY A 243 -8.04 -16.04 7.71
C GLY A 243 -8.37 -17.33 6.97
N SER A 244 -8.88 -17.14 5.77
CA SER A 244 -9.26 -18.19 4.84
C SER A 244 -9.22 -17.65 3.42
N PHE A 245 -8.84 -18.52 2.50
CA PHE A 245 -8.98 -18.30 1.07
C PHE A 245 -10.47 -18.26 0.67
N TRP A 246 -10.91 -17.17 0.05
CA TRP A 246 -12.25 -17.00 -0.52
C TRP A 246 -12.21 -16.87 -2.03
N PHE A 247 -13.22 -17.42 -2.70
CA PHE A 247 -13.39 -17.25 -4.14
C PHE A 247 -14.85 -17.27 -4.60
N THR A 248 -15.06 -16.72 -5.78
CA THR A 248 -16.30 -16.84 -6.56
C THR A 248 -15.98 -17.33 -7.98
N ARG A 249 -16.99 -17.87 -8.65
CA ARG A 249 -16.98 -18.19 -10.10
C ARG A 249 -18.21 -17.67 -10.84
N ASP A 250 -19.12 -17.00 -10.13
CA ASP A 250 -20.41 -16.53 -10.64
C ASP A 250 -20.52 -15.01 -10.60
N GLY A 251 -19.37 -14.32 -10.69
CA GLY A 251 -19.33 -12.87 -10.74
C GLY A 251 -19.63 -12.21 -9.41
N GLY A 252 -19.33 -12.89 -8.29
CA GLY A 252 -19.48 -12.35 -6.93
C GLY A 252 -20.87 -12.55 -6.32
N SER A 253 -21.77 -13.30 -6.97
CA SER A 253 -23.09 -13.61 -6.40
C SER A 253 -23.01 -14.62 -5.25
N LEU A 254 -22.04 -15.54 -5.31
CA LEU A 254 -21.76 -16.50 -4.25
C LEU A 254 -20.25 -16.62 -4.02
N TRP A 255 -19.84 -16.24 -2.83
CA TRP A 255 -18.49 -16.47 -2.31
C TRP A 255 -18.43 -17.77 -1.51
N ARG A 256 -17.32 -18.48 -1.66
CA ARG A 256 -17.02 -19.72 -0.92
C ARG A 256 -15.64 -19.61 -0.31
N ASP A 257 -15.51 -20.04 0.92
CA ASP A 257 -14.25 -20.19 1.63
C ASP A 257 -13.71 -21.63 1.51
N LEU A 258 -12.40 -21.77 1.60
CA LEU A 258 -11.69 -23.05 1.69
C LEU A 258 -10.73 -23.03 2.88
N PRO A 259 -11.25 -22.99 4.11
CA PRO A 259 -10.45 -22.79 5.32
C PRO A 259 -9.40 -23.89 5.47
N ALA A 260 -8.18 -23.50 5.84
CA ALA A 260 -7.03 -24.37 6.08
C ALA A 260 -6.56 -25.24 4.88
N MET A 261 -7.18 -25.14 3.71
CA MET A 261 -6.78 -25.86 2.50
C MET A 261 -5.83 -25.04 1.63
N TYR A 262 -6.10 -23.75 1.53
CA TYR A 262 -5.36 -22.79 0.73
C TYR A 262 -5.32 -21.46 1.46
N GLU A 263 -4.31 -20.67 1.13
CA GLU A 263 -4.16 -19.31 1.63
C GLU A 263 -3.56 -18.43 0.54
N PHE A 264 -4.11 -17.24 0.30
CA PHE A 264 -3.50 -16.31 -0.64
C PHE A 264 -2.14 -15.83 -0.13
N SER A 265 -1.24 -15.48 -1.04
CA SER A 265 0.08 -14.93 -0.73
C SER A 265 -0.02 -13.41 -0.67
N PHE A 266 0.04 -12.85 0.54
CA PHE A 266 -0.14 -11.43 0.80
C PHE A 266 0.71 -10.96 1.99
N ARG A 267 0.90 -9.65 2.09
CA ARG A 267 1.47 -9.00 3.27
C ARG A 267 0.68 -7.74 3.56
N THR A 268 0.41 -7.48 4.83
CA THR A 268 -0.32 -6.29 5.29
C THR A 268 0.60 -5.41 6.09
N TYR A 269 0.44 -4.10 5.92
CA TYR A 269 1.20 -3.11 6.66
C TYR A 269 0.28 -1.98 7.14
N GLY A 270 0.72 -1.36 8.23
CA GLY A 270 0.18 -0.11 8.75
C GLY A 270 0.85 0.23 10.07
N TYR A 271 0.12 0.68 11.09
CA TYR A 271 0.70 1.10 12.36
C TYR A 271 -0.31 1.13 13.52
N ASP A 272 0.22 1.05 14.75
CA ASP A 272 -0.52 1.25 16.00
C ASP A 272 -0.60 2.75 16.37
N LEU A 273 -1.68 3.16 17.04
CA LEU A 273 -1.93 4.55 17.49
C LEU A 273 -1.54 4.80 18.96
#